data_AF-A0A965MER7-F1
#
_entry.id   AF-A0A965MER7-F1
#
_cell.length_a   1.000
_cell.length_b   1.000
_cell.length_c   1.000
_cell.angle_alpha   90.00
_cell.angle_beta   90.00
_cell.angle_gamma   90.00
#
_symmetry.space_group_name_H-M   'P 1'
#
loop_
_entity.id
_entity.type
_entity.pdbx_description
1 polymer ?
#
loop_
_entity_poly.entity_id
_entity_poly.type
_entity_poly.pdbx_seq_one_letter_code
_entity_poly.pdbx_strand_id
1 'polypeptide(L)' 'MTNFEKKSVTIAALIAMAAGLGACAEEEQNRVLQYKKGTYLGKTDQKLSQDQLQELGLRSNGQRVY' A
#
# COMPACT_ATOMS: atom_id res chain seq x y z
N MET A 1 22.20 -39.38 -9.53
CA MET A 1 22.10 -37.92 -9.36
C MET A 1 23.49 -37.31 -9.33
N THR A 2 23.94 -36.75 -10.44
CA THR A 2 25.30 -36.19 -10.59
C THR A 2 25.40 -34.82 -9.89
N ASN A 3 26.62 -34.33 -9.63
CA ASN A 3 26.82 -32.99 -9.03
C ASN A 3 26.27 -31.86 -9.92
N PHE A 4 26.20 -32.10 -11.24
CA PHE A 4 25.61 -31.17 -12.19
C PHE A 4 24.10 -31.05 -12.02
N GLU A 5 23.39 -32.17 -11.87
CA GLU A 5 21.94 -32.20 -11.63
C GLU A 5 21.54 -31.57 -10.29
N LYS A 6 22.38 -31.74 -9.26
CA LYS A 6 22.14 -31.07 -7.97
C LYS A 6 22.24 -29.55 -8.10
N LYS A 7 23.27 -29.05 -8.80
CA LYS A 7 23.47 -27.61 -9.02
C LYS A 7 22.34 -26.99 -9.85
N SER A 8 21.88 -27.66 -10.90
CA SER A 8 20.79 -27.14 -11.72
C SER A 8 19.47 -27.08 -10.96
N VAL A 9 19.16 -28.08 -10.13
CA VAL A 9 17.99 -28.06 -9.23
C VAL A 9 18.10 -26.91 -8.21
N THR A 10 19.27 -26.72 -7.60
CA THR A 10 19.48 -25.59 -6.68
C THR A 10 19.28 -24.24 -7.36
N ILE A 11 19.82 -24.06 -8.57
CA ILE A 11 19.65 -22.81 -9.33
C ILE A 11 18.18 -22.57 -9.68
N ALA A 12 17.47 -23.60 -10.16
CA ALA A 12 16.05 -23.49 -10.48
C ALA A 12 15.20 -23.12 -9.24
N ALA A 13 15.50 -23.70 -8.08
CA ALA A 13 14.83 -23.37 -6.82
C ALA A 13 15.04 -21.90 -6.41
N LEU A 14 16.27 -21.38 -6.55
CA LEU A 14 16.57 -19.98 -6.25
C LEU A 14 15.84 -19.02 -7.18
N ILE A 15 15.79 -19.32 -8.49
CA ILE A 15 15.06 -18.51 -9.47
C ILE A 15 13.55 -18.48 -9.14
N ALA A 16 12.96 -19.64 -8.83
CA ALA A 16 11.55 -19.72 -8.46
C ALA A 16 11.23 -18.92 -7.19
N MET A 17 12.13 -18.96 -6.19
CA MET A 17 11.98 -18.18 -4.96
C MET A 17 12.07 -16.67 -5.22
N ALA A 18 13.03 -16.23 -6.04
CA ALA A 18 13.16 -14.82 -6.39
C ALA A 18 11.93 -14.30 -7.15
N ALA A 19 11.41 -15.09 -8.10
CA ALA A 19 10.20 -14.74 -8.84
C ALA A 19 8.95 -14.66 -7.94
N GLY A 20 8.83 -15.55 -6.95
CA GLY A 20 7.73 -15.52 -5.98
C GLY A 20 7.78 -14.31 -5.05
N LEU A 21 8.97 -13.89 -4.61
CA LEU A 21 9.15 -12.71 -3.77
C LEU A 21 9.01 -11.39 -4.54
N GLY A 22 9.32 -11.39 -5.84
CA GLY A 22 9.18 -10.24 -6.73
C GLY A 22 7.77 -10.02 -7.29
N ALA A 23 6.81 -10.90 -7.01
CA ALA A 23 5.42 -10.79 -7.48
C ALA A 23 4.56 -9.77 -6.69
N CYS A 24 5.15 -9.02 -5.76
CA CYS A 24 4.47 -7.93 -5.08
C CYS A 24 4.28 -6.75 -6.04
N ALA A 25 3.07 -6.17 -6.04
CA ALA A 25 2.73 -5.01 -6.87
C ALA A 25 3.72 -3.87 -6.62
N GLU A 26 4.26 -3.25 -7.69
CA GLU A 26 5.35 -2.27 -7.57
C GLU A 26 4.95 -1.07 -6.70
N GLU A 27 3.66 -0.70 -6.70
CA GLU A 27 3.11 0.36 -5.86
C GLU A 27 3.15 0.08 -4.36
N GLU A 28 3.28 -1.20 -3.98
CA GLU A 28 3.40 -1.65 -2.59
C GLU A 28 4.87 -1.63 -2.13
N GLN A 29 5.82 -1.66 -3.07
CA GLN A 29 7.24 -1.63 -2.76
C GLN A 29 7.65 -0.23 -2.30
N ASN A 30 8.41 -0.14 -1.21
CA ASN A 30 8.89 1.12 -0.62
C ASN A 30 7.80 2.06 -0.06
N ARG A 31 6.54 1.58 0.10
CA ARG A 31 5.53 2.37 0.81
C ARG A 31 5.88 2.45 2.29
N VAL A 32 5.90 3.65 2.86
CA VAL A 32 6.04 3.83 4.30
C VAL A 32 4.81 3.24 4.98
N LEU A 33 4.98 2.12 5.69
CA LEU A 33 3.90 1.48 6.47
C LEU A 33 3.94 1.86 7.94
N GLN A 34 5.08 2.38 8.42
CA GLN A 34 5.30 2.71 9.81
C GLN A 34 5.35 4.23 9.97
N TYR A 35 4.26 4.78 10.52
CA TYR A 35 4.17 6.19 10.87
C TYR A 35 4.35 6.37 12.36
N LYS A 36 5.08 7.41 12.76
CA LYS A 36 5.07 7.83 14.16
C LYS A 36 3.66 8.27 14.51
N LYS A 37 3.09 7.71 15.58
CA LYS A 37 1.73 8.07 16.02
C LYS A 37 1.61 9.59 16.19
N GLY A 38 0.57 10.17 15.60
CA GLY A 38 0.34 11.62 15.60
C GLY A 38 1.15 12.38 14.55
N THR A 39 1.94 11.70 13.72
CA THR A 39 2.62 12.27 12.55
C THR A 39 2.02 11.63 11.30
N TYR A 40 1.19 12.39 10.60
CA TYR A 40 0.62 11.97 9.33
C TYR A 40 1.42 12.60 8.19
N LEU A 41 1.73 11.81 7.16
CA LEU A 41 2.32 12.37 5.94
C LEU A 41 1.24 13.10 5.15
N GLY A 42 1.56 14.29 4.66
CA GLY A 42 0.64 15.08 3.85
C GLY A 42 0.85 16.57 4.06
N LYS A 43 0.04 17.36 3.34
CA LYS A 43 -0.09 18.79 3.62
C LYS A 43 -0.78 18.96 4.97
N THR A 44 -0.45 20.02 5.68
CA THR A 44 -1.19 20.42 6.88
C THR A 44 -2.67 20.55 6.56
N ASP A 45 -3.51 20.07 7.48
CA ASP A 45 -4.95 20.23 7.38
C ASP A 45 -5.30 21.71 7.20
N GLN A 46 -6.13 21.98 6.20
CA GLN A 46 -6.66 23.31 5.96
C GLN A 46 -7.98 23.44 6.71
N LYS A 47 -8.17 24.57 7.39
CA LYS A 47 -9.46 24.90 7.98
C LYS A 47 -10.49 25.04 6.86
N LEU A 48 -11.65 24.43 7.05
CA LEU A 48 -12.78 24.57 6.15
C LEU A 48 -13.40 25.96 6.29
N SER A 49 -13.85 26.53 5.17
CA SER A 49 -14.72 27.71 5.19
C SER A 49 -16.12 27.35 5.72
N GLN A 50 -16.90 28.37 6.10
CA GLN A 50 -18.29 28.15 6.52
C GLN A 50 -19.14 27.52 5.41
N ASP A 51 -18.94 27.93 4.17
CA ASP A 51 -19.66 27.39 3.02
C ASP A 51 -19.33 25.90 2.80
N GLN A 52 -18.04 25.54 2.93
CA GLN A 52 -17.61 24.14 2.84
C GLN A 52 -18.19 23.28 3.96
N LEU A 53 -18.27 23.81 5.18
CA LEU A 53 -18.91 23.12 6.31
C LEU A 53 -20.42 22.91 6.06
N GLN A 54 -21.10 23.91 5.51
CA GLN A 54 -22.52 23.81 5.17
C GLN A 54 -22.77 22.74 4.10
N GLU A 55 -21.98 22.73 3.03
CA GLU A 55 -22.07 21.74 1.95
C GLU A 55 -21.84 20.32 2.46
N LEU A 56 -20.82 20.13 3.31
CA LEU A 56 -20.54 18.85 3.98
C LEU A 56 -21.73 18.37 4.82
N GLY A 57 -22.37 19.28 5.57
CA GLY A 57 -23.55 18.96 6.37
C GLY A 57 -24.74 18.50 5.52
N LEU A 58 -25.02 19.21 4.42
CA LEU A 58 -26.09 18.83 3.49
C LEU A 58 -25.85 17.44 2.88
N ARG A 59 -24.62 17.16 2.44
CA ARG A 59 -24.23 15.85 1.91
C ARG A 59 -24.38 14.73 2.94
N SER A 60 -23.88 14.94 4.15
CA SER A 60 -23.95 13.94 5.23
C SER A 60 -25.41 13.61 5.59
N ASN A 61 -26.28 14.64 5.64
CA ASN A 61 -27.71 14.44 5.89
C ASN A 61 -28.39 13.64 4.77
N GLY A 62 -28.01 13.85 3.51
CA GLY A 62 -28.52 13.07 2.37
C GLY A 62 -28.09 11.61 2.42
N GLN A 63 -26.85 11.33 2.82
CA GLN A 63 -26.32 9.96 2.97
C GLN A 63 -26.98 9.18 4.11
N ARG A 64 -27.46 9.85 5.16
CA ARG A 64 -28.12 9.19 6.30
C ARG A 64 -29.48 8.57 5.95
N VAL A 65 -30.11 9.05 4.88
CA VAL A 65 -31.49 8.68 4.51
C VAL A 65 -31.52 7.50 3.52
N TYR A 66 -30.36 7.09 2.98
CA TYR A 66 -30.21 5.97 2.06
C TYR A 66 -29.57 4.76 2.77
#